data_AF-A0A939HU31-F1
#
_entry.id   AF-A0A939HU31-F1
#
_cell.length_a   1.000
_cell.length_b   1.000
_cell.length_c   1.000
_cell.angle_alpha   90.00
_cell.angle_beta   90.00
_cell.angle_gamma   90.00
#
_symmetry.space_group_name_H-M   'P 1'
#
loop_
_entity.id
_entity.type
_entity.pdbx_description
1 polymer ?
#
loop_
_entity_poly.entity_id
_entity_poly.type
_entity_poly.pdbx_seq_one_letter_code
_entity_poly.pdbx_strand_id
1 'polypeptide(L)'
;MTRNNSRDRALKTYRLASLISLLVITPLGFASKLYRGPLDLWFNNYAGGLLYEIFWILLIVLFWPKASPLRVSLGVFLVTCFLECLQLWHPPFLEAIRSTFMGRALLGTTFIWWDFPYYIIGCTLGWLWLLYVKRQVRRNILG
;
A
#
# COMPACT_ATOMS: atom_id res chain seq x y z
N MET A 1 1.20 4.57 36.28
CA MET A 1 1.42 5.13 34.93
C MET A 1 0.08 5.60 34.37
N THR A 2 -0.03 6.85 33.90
CA THR A 2 -1.29 7.42 33.40
C THR A 2 -1.66 6.81 32.03
N ARG A 3 -2.96 6.59 31.79
CA ARG A 3 -3.52 5.98 30.56
C ARG A 3 -3.06 6.65 29.26
N ASN A 4 -2.65 7.92 29.31
CA ASN A 4 -2.09 8.65 28.17
C ASN A 4 -0.70 8.14 27.74
N ASN A 5 0.19 7.87 28.69
CA ASN A 5 1.57 7.46 28.38
C ASN A 5 1.65 6.09 27.69
N SER A 6 0.70 5.19 27.96
CA SER A 6 0.63 3.88 27.30
C SER A 6 0.06 3.98 25.87
N ARG A 7 -0.92 4.86 25.66
CA ARG A 7 -1.50 5.12 24.33
C ARG A 7 -0.48 5.76 23.38
N ASP A 8 0.27 6.74 23.87
CA ASP A 8 1.26 7.43 23.03
C ASP A 8 2.43 6.52 22.66
N ARG A 9 2.88 5.65 23.59
CA ARG A 9 3.82 4.58 23.27
C ARG A 9 3.28 3.63 22.21
N ALA A 10 2.03 3.19 22.33
CA ALA A 10 1.40 2.31 21.35
C ALA A 10 1.38 2.92 19.95
N LEU A 11 0.99 4.19 19.83
CA LEU A 11 0.97 4.87 18.54
C LEU A 11 2.37 5.05 17.95
N LYS A 12 3.38 5.34 18.79
CA LYS A 12 4.79 5.43 18.33
C LYS A 12 5.31 4.08 17.83
N THR A 13 5.12 3.00 18.58
CA THR A 13 5.54 1.65 18.17
C THR A 13 4.80 1.20 16.91
N TYR A 14 3.51 1.51 16.80
CA TYR A 14 2.72 1.20 15.60
C TYR A 14 3.26 1.93 14.37
N ARG A 15 3.53 3.24 14.48
CA ARG A 15 4.17 4.01 13.41
C ARG A 15 5.53 3.47 13.03
N LEU A 16 6.37 3.13 14.01
CA LEU A 16 7.70 2.58 13.75
C LEU A 16 7.61 1.24 13.00
N ALA A 17 6.70 0.34 13.41
CA ALA A 17 6.48 -0.92 12.72
C ALA A 17 5.98 -0.72 11.28
N SER A 18 5.08 0.23 11.05
CA SER A 18 4.64 0.61 9.70
C SER A 18 5.79 1.18 8.85
N LEU A 19 6.65 2.01 9.45
CA LEU A 19 7.84 2.56 8.78
C LEU A 19 8.85 1.47 8.40
N ILE A 20 9.13 0.53 9.31
CA ILE A 20 10.00 -0.62 9.03
C ILE A 20 9.39 -1.46 7.90
N SER A 21 8.07 -1.69 7.93
CA SER A 21 7.39 -2.44 6.87
C SER A 21 7.51 -1.74 5.51
N LEU A 22 7.40 -0.41 5.46
CA LEU A 22 7.63 0.38 4.24
C LEU A 22 9.07 0.27 3.74
N LEU A 23 10.05 0.32 4.64
CA LEU A 23 11.47 0.16 4.29
C LEU A 23 11.80 -1.23 3.74
N VAL A 24 10.99 -2.24 4.04
CA VAL A 24 11.14 -3.59 3.49
C VAL A 24 10.38 -3.72 2.16
N ILE A 25 9.14 -3.24 2.09
CA ILE A 25 8.29 -3.38 0.90
C ILE A 25 8.79 -2.53 -0.27
N THR A 26 9.34 -1.34 0.00
CA THR A 26 9.85 -0.46 -1.06
C THR A 26 10.97 -1.12 -1.88
N PRO A 27 12.09 -1.60 -1.29
CA PRO A 27 13.12 -2.29 -2.06
C PRO A 27 12.62 -3.61 -2.65
N LEU A 28 11.68 -4.32 -2.01
CA LEU A 28 11.07 -5.51 -2.61
C LEU A 28 10.27 -5.18 -3.87
N GLY A 29 9.53 -4.06 -3.89
CA GLY A 29 8.79 -3.59 -5.06
C GLY A 29 9.69 -3.06 -6.18
N PHE A 30 10.85 -2.49 -5.85
CA PHE A 30 11.87 -2.17 -6.86
C PHE A 30 12.58 -3.44 -7.37
N ALA A 31 12.89 -4.39 -6.48
CA ALA A 31 13.51 -5.65 -6.84
C ALA A 31 12.59 -6.52 -7.73
N SER A 32 11.28 -6.50 -7.49
CA SER A 32 10.32 -7.20 -8.36
C SER A 32 10.31 -6.64 -9.79
N LYS A 33 10.63 -5.35 -9.97
CA LYS A 33 10.80 -4.73 -11.29
C LYS A 33 12.14 -5.03 -11.96
N LEU A 34 13.17 -5.33 -11.17
CA LEU A 34 14.52 -5.63 -11.65
C LEU A 34 14.77 -7.12 -11.91
N TYR A 35 13.91 -7.99 -11.38
CA TYR A 35 13.97 -9.43 -11.62
C TYR A 35 13.73 -9.71 -13.10
N ARG A 36 14.55 -10.59 -13.72
CA ARG A 36 14.45 -10.99 -15.14
C ARG A 36 14.40 -12.51 -15.35
N GLY A 37 13.94 -13.25 -14.34
CA GLY A 37 13.93 -14.73 -14.35
C GLY A 37 12.74 -15.35 -15.09
N PRO A 38 12.57 -16.68 -15.11
CA PRO A 38 11.47 -17.34 -15.85
C PRO A 38 10.06 -17.01 -15.34
N LEU A 39 9.94 -16.37 -14.16
CA LEU A 39 8.69 -15.84 -13.61
C LEU A 39 8.54 -14.31 -13.80
N ASP A 40 9.36 -13.69 -14.65
CA ASP A 40 9.43 -12.23 -14.84
C ASP A 40 8.05 -11.60 -15.02
N LEU A 41 7.26 -12.09 -15.99
CA LEU A 41 5.94 -11.53 -16.28
C LEU A 41 4.97 -11.61 -15.08
N TRP A 42 5.06 -12.67 -14.26
CA TRP A 42 4.17 -12.85 -13.12
C TRP A 42 4.63 -11.98 -11.93
N PHE A 43 5.93 -11.94 -11.66
CA PHE A 43 6.48 -11.17 -10.55
C PHE A 43 6.47 -9.66 -10.81
N ASN A 44 6.78 -9.25 -12.04
CA ASN A 44 6.90 -7.84 -12.42
C ASN A 44 5.52 -7.16 -12.46
N ASN A 45 4.49 -7.84 -13.00
CA ASN A 45 3.14 -7.29 -13.08
C ASN A 45 2.34 -7.49 -11.78
N TYR A 46 2.29 -8.70 -11.21
CA TYR A 46 1.37 -8.99 -10.12
C TYR A 46 1.92 -8.67 -8.73
N ALA A 47 3.21 -8.94 -8.48
CA ALA A 47 3.82 -8.56 -7.20
C ALA A 47 3.93 -7.04 -7.09
N GLY A 48 4.17 -6.34 -8.22
CA GLY A 48 4.18 -4.88 -8.27
C GLY A 48 2.86 -4.25 -7.80
N GLY A 49 1.72 -4.65 -8.36
CA GLY A 49 0.40 -4.14 -7.97
C GLY A 49 0.05 -4.47 -6.52
N LEU A 50 0.30 -5.70 -6.09
CA LEU A 50 0.05 -6.12 -4.71
C LEU A 50 0.89 -5.32 -3.69
N LEU A 51 2.18 -5.16 -3.94
CA LEU A 51 3.08 -4.39 -3.07
C LEU A 51 2.74 -2.89 -3.08
N TYR A 52 2.26 -2.36 -4.21
CA TYR A 52 1.79 -0.98 -4.33
C TYR A 52 0.59 -0.69 -3.42
N GLU A 53 -0.41 -1.58 -3.39
CA GLU A 53 -1.56 -1.46 -2.47
C GLU A 53 -1.10 -1.44 -1.00
N ILE A 54 -0.26 -2.39 -0.61
CA ILE A 54 0.24 -2.49 0.76
C ILE A 54 1.07 -1.25 1.12
N PHE A 55 1.86 -0.73 0.18
CA PHE A 55 2.63 0.49 0.35
C PHE A 55 1.72 1.68 0.71
N TRP A 56 0.66 1.93 -0.07
CA TRP A 56 -0.25 3.04 0.21
C TRP A 56 -1.00 2.90 1.52
N ILE A 57 -1.44 1.68 1.84
CA ILE A 57 -2.10 1.38 3.12
C ILE A 57 -1.17 1.72 4.29
N LEU A 58 0.09 1.28 4.23
CA LEU A 58 1.09 1.55 5.27
C LEU A 58 1.44 3.02 5.36
N LEU A 59 1.57 3.71 4.22
CA LEU A 59 1.88 5.12 4.14
C LEU A 59 0.78 5.96 4.79
N ILE A 60 -0.49 5.70 4.49
CA ILE A 60 -1.63 6.41 5.10
C ILE A 60 -1.65 6.20 6.61
N VAL A 61 -1.44 4.96 7.07
CA VAL A 61 -1.42 4.66 8.51
C VAL A 61 -0.22 5.28 9.23
N LEU A 62 0.92 5.44 8.57
CA LEU A 62 2.08 6.13 9.13
C LEU A 62 1.72 7.57 9.55
N PHE A 63 1.05 8.30 8.67
CA PHE A 63 0.59 9.66 8.94
C PHE A 63 -0.61 9.69 9.89
N TRP A 64 -1.60 8.81 9.67
CA TRP A 64 -2.85 8.71 10.43
C TRP A 64 -2.98 7.36 11.18
N PRO A 65 -2.20 7.11 12.25
CA PRO A 65 -2.17 5.81 12.95
C PRO A 65 -3.47 5.50 13.71
N LYS A 66 -4.34 6.49 13.89
CA LYS A 66 -5.65 6.35 14.52
C LYS A 66 -6.73 5.89 13.54
N ALA A 67 -6.46 5.92 12.23
CA ALA A 67 -7.39 5.47 11.21
C ALA A 67 -7.71 3.98 11.40
N SER A 68 -8.93 3.59 11.00
CA SER A 68 -9.32 2.18 10.98
C SER A 68 -8.57 1.48 9.85
N PRO A 69 -7.81 0.39 10.11
CA PRO A 69 -7.14 -0.38 9.06
C PRO A 69 -8.07 -0.76 7.92
N LEU A 70 -9.31 -1.16 8.24
CA LEU A 70 -10.30 -1.54 7.24
C LEU A 70 -10.71 -0.35 6.36
N ARG A 71 -10.92 0.84 6.95
CA ARG A 71 -11.30 2.03 6.18
C ARG A 71 -10.16 2.48 5.27
N VAL A 72 -8.92 2.38 5.74
CA VAL A 72 -7.74 2.70 4.93
C VAL A 72 -7.65 1.74 3.76
N SER A 73 -7.69 0.42 4.00
CA SER A 73 -7.60 -0.58 2.93
C SER A 73 -8.72 -0.46 1.90
N LEU A 74 -9.96 -0.24 2.33
CA LEU A 74 -11.08 0.01 1.41
C LEU A 74 -10.90 1.32 0.63
N GLY A 75 -10.42 2.38 1.29
CA GLY A 75 -10.15 3.65 0.63
C GLY A 75 -9.08 3.54 -0.44
N VAL A 76 -7.98 2.83 -0.16
CA VAL A 76 -6.92 2.59 -1.14
C VAL A 76 -7.47 1.77 -2.31
N PHE A 77 -8.16 0.66 -2.05
CA PHE A 77 -8.80 -0.16 -3.09
C PHE A 77 -9.72 0.65 -4.02
N LEU A 78 -10.59 1.50 -3.45
CA LEU A 78 -11.49 2.33 -4.24
C LEU A 78 -10.74 3.36 -5.08
N VAL A 79 -9.69 3.96 -4.52
CA VAL A 79 -8.83 4.90 -5.24
C VAL A 79 -8.10 4.20 -6.38
N THR A 80 -7.54 3.01 -6.16
CA THR A 80 -6.82 2.27 -7.21
C THR A 80 -7.76 1.77 -8.30
N CYS A 81 -8.96 1.29 -7.96
CA CYS A 81 -10.00 1.02 -8.96
C CYS A 81 -10.39 2.27 -9.76
N PHE A 82 -10.51 3.44 -9.10
CA PHE A 82 -10.82 4.70 -9.78
C PHE A 82 -9.68 5.13 -10.72
N LEU A 83 -8.43 5.04 -10.27
CA LEU A 83 -7.25 5.33 -11.09
C LEU A 83 -7.16 4.38 -12.30
N GLU A 84 -7.48 3.11 -12.12
CA GLU A 84 -7.54 2.11 -13.19
C GLU A 84 -8.61 2.49 -14.23
N CYS A 85 -9.82 2.85 -13.81
CA CYS A 85 -10.85 3.38 -14.72
C CYS A 85 -10.42 4.69 -15.40
N LEU A 86 -9.65 5.55 -14.71
CA LEU A 86 -9.14 6.81 -15.25
C LEU A 86 -8.17 6.58 -16.42
N GLN A 87 -7.56 5.39 -16.52
CA GLN A 87 -6.69 5.03 -17.64
C GLN A 87 -7.45 4.87 -18.96
N LEU A 88 -8.77 4.65 -18.93
CA LEU A 88 -9.61 4.67 -20.14
C LEU A 88 -9.86 6.10 -20.66
N TRP A 89 -9.51 7.13 -19.88
CA TRP A 89 -9.69 8.53 -20.22
C TRP A 89 -8.37 9.19 -20.61
N HIS A 90 -8.28 9.69 -21.85
CA HIS A 90 -7.05 10.26 -22.45
C HIS A 90 -7.17 11.73 -22.87
N PRO A 91 -7.55 12.67 -21.98
CA PRO A 91 -7.49 14.09 -22.29
C PRO A 91 -6.03 14.61 -22.27
N PRO A 92 -5.71 15.67 -23.02
CA PRO A 92 -4.33 16.17 -23.17
C PRO A 92 -3.62 16.51 -21.85
N PHE A 93 -4.36 16.97 -20.84
CA PHE A 93 -3.78 17.29 -19.54
C PHE A 93 -3.40 16.04 -18.73
N LEU A 94 -4.16 14.94 -18.81
CA LEU A 94 -3.80 13.69 -18.14
C LEU A 94 -2.59 13.04 -18.82
N GLU A 95 -2.54 13.10 -20.15
CA GLU A 95 -1.38 12.62 -20.91
C GLU A 95 -0.11 13.42 -20.57
N ALA A 96 -0.22 14.74 -20.40
CA ALA A 96 0.89 15.56 -19.90
C ALA A 96 1.40 15.08 -18.53
N ILE A 97 0.51 14.73 -17.61
CA ILE A 97 0.90 14.17 -16.31
C ILE A 97 1.53 12.78 -16.48
N ARG A 98 0.92 11.89 -17.27
CA ARG A 98 1.43 10.55 -17.60
C ARG A 98 2.76 10.58 -18.39
N SER A 99 3.14 11.70 -19.00
CA SER A 99 4.47 11.82 -19.61
C SER A 99 5.60 11.79 -18.56
N THR A 100 5.29 12.14 -17.31
CA THR A 100 6.27 12.15 -16.22
C THR A 100 6.42 10.77 -15.59
N PHE A 101 7.61 10.46 -15.05
CA PHE A 101 7.84 9.20 -14.35
C PHE A 101 6.89 9.01 -13.16
N MET A 102 6.68 10.06 -12.37
CA MET A 102 5.78 10.04 -11.21
C MET A 102 4.31 9.86 -11.65
N GLY A 103 3.90 10.54 -12.72
CA GLY A 103 2.54 10.39 -13.26
C GLY A 103 2.24 8.97 -13.72
N ARG A 104 3.18 8.30 -14.43
CA ARG A 104 3.01 6.88 -14.79
C ARG A 104 2.93 5.97 -13.58
N ALA A 105 3.75 6.23 -12.56
CA ALA A 105 3.76 5.43 -11.35
C ALA A 105 2.48 5.58 -10.51
N LEU A 106 1.81 6.74 -10.57
CA LEU A 106 0.61 7.04 -9.79
C LEU A 106 -0.69 6.79 -10.55
N LEU A 107 -0.79 7.23 -11.80
CA LEU A 107 -2.02 7.16 -12.60
C LEU A 107 -2.11 5.87 -13.43
N GLY A 108 -0.99 5.19 -13.64
CA GLY A 108 -0.89 4.12 -14.63
C GLY A 108 -1.08 4.62 -16.07
N THR A 109 -0.90 3.71 -17.02
CA THR A 109 -0.91 4.01 -18.45
C THR A 109 -1.83 3.11 -19.28
N THR A 110 -2.16 1.92 -18.77
CA THR A 110 -2.80 0.86 -19.54
C THR A 110 -3.74 0.08 -18.64
N PHE A 111 -5.03 0.11 -19.00
CA PHE A 111 -6.07 -0.56 -18.24
C PHE A 111 -5.98 -2.09 -18.37
N ILE A 112 -5.91 -2.79 -17.24
CA ILE A 112 -5.78 -4.24 -17.14
C ILE A 112 -6.83 -4.78 -16.15
N TRP A 113 -7.88 -5.43 -16.66
CA TRP A 113 -8.92 -6.07 -15.85
C TRP A 113 -8.39 -7.07 -14.81
N TRP A 114 -7.28 -7.76 -15.13
CA TRP A 114 -6.69 -8.75 -14.24
C TRP A 114 -6.07 -8.15 -12.98
N ASP A 115 -5.86 -6.83 -12.93
CA ASP A 115 -5.28 -6.17 -11.77
C ASP A 115 -6.24 -6.11 -10.57
N PHE A 116 -7.55 -6.07 -10.80
CA PHE A 116 -8.56 -5.97 -9.74
C PHE A 116 -8.45 -7.09 -8.68
N PRO A 117 -8.39 -8.40 -9.05
CA PRO A 117 -8.09 -9.47 -8.11
C PRO A 117 -6.84 -9.23 -7.26
N TYR A 118 -5.76 -8.74 -7.87
CA TYR A 118 -4.51 -8.48 -7.14
C TYR A 118 -4.62 -7.27 -6.21
N TYR A 119 -5.42 -6.26 -6.59
CA TYR A 119 -5.72 -5.13 -5.71
C TYR A 119 -6.51 -5.59 -4.48
N ILE A 120 -7.49 -6.48 -4.66
CA ILE A 120 -8.23 -7.11 -3.55
C ILE A 120 -7.27 -7.88 -2.64
N ILE A 121 -6.39 -8.70 -3.21
CA ILE A 121 -5.42 -9.49 -2.44
C ILE A 121 -4.45 -8.57 -1.68
N GLY A 122 -3.87 -7.57 -2.35
CA GLY A 122 -2.96 -6.60 -1.75
C GLY A 122 -3.61 -5.81 -0.62
N CYS A 123 -4.83 -5.32 -0.84
CA CYS A 123 -5.59 -4.63 0.20
C CYS A 123 -5.93 -5.53 1.40
N THR A 124 -6.29 -6.78 1.13
CA THR A 124 -6.58 -7.77 2.19
C THR A 124 -5.32 -8.10 3.00
N LEU A 125 -4.18 -8.32 2.34
CA LEU A 125 -2.91 -8.58 3.00
C LEU A 125 -2.43 -7.37 3.80
N GLY A 126 -2.53 -6.16 3.25
CA GLY A 126 -2.22 -4.92 3.95
C GLY A 126 -3.10 -4.72 5.18
N TRP A 127 -4.40 -4.99 5.06
CA TRP A 127 -5.34 -4.95 6.18
C TRP A 127 -4.98 -5.95 7.28
N LEU A 128 -4.77 -7.22 6.93
CA LEU A 128 -4.39 -8.28 7.86
C LEU A 128 -3.06 -7.97 8.57
N TRP A 129 -2.08 -7.45 7.84
CA TRP A 129 -0.80 -7.02 8.39
C TRP A 129 -0.98 -5.91 9.42
N LEU A 130 -1.75 -4.87 9.10
CA LEU A 130 -2.04 -3.80 10.05
C LEU A 130 -2.76 -4.30 11.32
N LEU A 131 -3.69 -5.24 11.18
CA LEU A 131 -4.35 -5.88 12.31
C LEU A 131 -3.36 -6.67 13.18
N TYR A 132 -2.47 -7.44 12.55
CA TYR A 132 -1.42 -8.18 13.23
C TYR A 132 -0.51 -7.24 14.02
N VAL A 133 0.05 -6.20 13.39
CA VAL A 133 0.92 -5.23 14.05
C VAL A 133 0.19 -4.53 15.21
N LYS A 134 -1.05 -4.09 14.99
CA LYS A 134 -1.85 -3.43 16.03
C LYS A 134 -2.12 -4.35 17.23
N ARG A 135 -2.34 -5.65 16.98
CA ARG A 135 -2.51 -6.67 18.03
C ARG A 135 -1.21 -6.91 18.80
N GLN A 136 -0.07 -7.00 18.11
CA GLN A 136 1.24 -7.18 18.76
C GLN A 136 1.61 -5.98 19.64
N VAL A 137 1.44 -4.76 19.13
CA VAL A 137 1.69 -3.53 19.90
C VAL A 137 0.83 -3.47 21.16
N ARG A 138 -0.46 -3.83 21.05
CA ARG A 138 -1.36 -3.89 22.20
C ARG A 138 -0.89 -4.94 23.22
N ARG A 139 -0.47 -6.11 22.76
CA ARG A 139 0.00 -7.20 23.64
C ARG A 139 1.26 -6.79 24.40
N ASN A 140 2.25 -6.17 23.73
CA ASN A 140 3.52 -5.80 24.34
C ASN A 140 3.45 -4.61 25.31
N ILE A 141 2.34 -3.85 25.32
CA ILE A 141 2.16 -2.69 26.20
C ILE A 141 1.25 -3.02 27.39
N LEU A 142 0.43 -4.06 27.28
CA LEU A 142 -0.50 -4.49 28.32
C LEU A 142 -0.07 -5.78 29.04
N GLY A 143 0.79 -6.60 28.41
CA GLY A 143 1.50 -7.70 29.07
C GLY A 143 2.81 -7.19 29.64
#